data_AF-A0AA85JAA8-F1
#
_entry.id   AF-A0AA85JAA8-F1
#
_cell.length_a   1.000
_cell.length_b   1.000
_cell.length_c   1.000
_cell.angle_alpha   90.00
_cell.angle_beta   90.00
_cell.angle_gamma   90.00
#
_symmetry.space_group_name_H-M   'P 1'
#
loop_
_entity.id
_entity.type
_entity.pdbx_description
1 polymer ?
#
loop_
_entity_poly.entity_id
_entity_poly.type
_entity_poly.pdbx_seq_one_letter_code
_entity_poly.pdbx_strand_id
1 'polypeptide(L)'
;MTDWYNTFLTMKLLHLSSKDVHILLADGHPVGRFDQVWYELFHNSISGIGVYRRRSRQKKTRMVRTNHSLIRTVPIGRYDYLHIAKLVLVPYGYASPLYVESNPTGEIFVDEFRNFILESYQLTDEVSRCQRTPLNQSSHPHILLISRRNHIAHPRNMKGHVSRKISNEEKLLSELKQMGFRNSMLIDLVQLPMSEQIKLVMNTDILIGMHGAALTLSLFLPSTSCPVELFPGFWFGSNKHLSKLAELRGIQYMAYHGLPENDVSSDSSYIPVDRFKLIVLKARRLWRMRMDRRTVSC
;
A
#
# COMPACT_ATOMS: atom_id res chain seq x y z
N MET A 1 -3.54 4.80 -3.34
CA MET A 1 -3.20 3.80 -4.39
C MET A 1 -4.10 3.95 -5.61
N THR A 2 -5.42 3.78 -5.47
CA THR A 2 -6.36 3.86 -6.62
C THR A 2 -6.39 5.24 -7.28
N ASP A 3 -6.34 6.34 -6.52
CA ASP A 3 -6.29 7.68 -7.11
C ASP A 3 -5.00 7.92 -7.91
N TRP A 4 -3.86 7.42 -7.40
CA TRP A 4 -2.57 7.47 -8.13
C TRP A 4 -2.63 6.67 -9.41
N TYR A 5 -3.20 5.45 -9.35
CA TYR A 5 -3.35 4.59 -10.52
C TYR A 5 -4.30 5.19 -11.56
N ASN A 6 -5.46 5.71 -11.16
CA ASN A 6 -6.40 6.34 -12.09
C ASN A 6 -5.78 7.55 -12.77
N THR A 7 -4.99 8.34 -12.03
CA THR A 7 -4.27 9.49 -12.60
C THR A 7 -3.22 9.03 -13.62
N PHE A 8 -2.40 8.04 -13.25
CA PHE A 8 -1.41 7.44 -14.15
C PHE A 8 -2.07 6.86 -15.41
N LEU A 9 -3.14 6.07 -15.26
CA LEU A 9 -3.86 5.45 -16.37
C LEU A 9 -4.45 6.51 -17.30
N THR A 10 -5.06 7.55 -16.75
CA THR A 10 -5.59 8.68 -17.53
C THR A 10 -4.49 9.36 -18.33
N MET A 11 -3.32 9.62 -17.72
CA MET A 11 -2.18 10.20 -18.45
C MET A 11 -1.68 9.27 -19.54
N LYS A 12 -1.56 7.96 -19.25
CA LYS A 12 -1.09 6.96 -20.20
C LYS A 12 -1.99 6.91 -21.44
N LEU A 13 -3.30 6.91 -21.23
CA LEU A 13 -4.31 6.90 -22.30
C LEU A 13 -4.36 8.21 -23.11
N LEU A 14 -4.02 9.35 -22.49
CA LEU A 14 -3.97 10.66 -23.16
C LEU A 14 -2.56 11.01 -23.69
N HIS A 15 -1.61 10.08 -23.61
CA HIS A 15 -0.21 10.28 -23.98
C HIS A 15 0.45 11.51 -23.30
N LEU A 16 0.14 11.71 -22.02
CA LEU A 16 0.69 12.81 -21.21
C LEU A 16 1.88 12.34 -20.37
N SER A 17 2.83 13.26 -20.14
CA SER A 17 3.97 13.09 -19.23
C SER A 17 3.68 13.71 -17.86
N SER A 18 4.26 13.15 -16.79
CA SER A 18 4.15 13.72 -15.43
C SER A 18 4.77 15.12 -15.33
N LYS A 19 5.67 15.48 -16.25
CA LYS A 19 6.31 16.80 -16.33
C LYS A 19 5.40 17.87 -16.96
N ASP A 20 4.44 17.45 -17.76
CA ASP A 20 3.56 18.34 -18.54
C ASP A 20 2.16 18.48 -17.92
N VAL A 21 1.96 17.92 -16.72
CA VAL A 21 0.70 17.97 -16.00
C VAL A 21 0.83 18.72 -14.68
N HIS A 22 -0.26 19.38 -14.28
CA HIS A 22 -0.41 19.98 -12.96
C HIS A 22 -1.57 19.30 -12.25
N ILE A 23 -1.33 18.75 -11.06
CA ILE A 23 -2.37 18.08 -10.27
C ILE A 23 -3.10 19.12 -9.42
N LEU A 24 -4.41 19.23 -9.66
CA LEU A 24 -5.30 20.06 -8.85
C LEU A 24 -6.09 19.16 -7.88
N LEU A 25 -5.72 19.17 -6.61
CA LEU A 25 -6.42 18.43 -5.56
C LEU A 25 -7.67 19.19 -5.11
N ALA A 26 -8.84 18.62 -5.41
CA ALA A 26 -10.14 19.15 -5.02
C ALA A 26 -10.68 18.54 -3.71
N ASP A 27 -10.04 17.49 -3.19
CA ASP A 27 -10.44 16.87 -1.92
C ASP A 27 -10.12 17.77 -0.72
N GLY A 28 -10.92 17.64 0.33
CA GLY A 28 -10.77 18.32 1.62
C GLY A 28 -10.01 17.49 2.64
N HIS A 29 -9.18 16.52 2.23
CA HIS A 29 -8.39 15.75 3.18
C HIS A 29 -7.29 16.62 3.83
N PRO A 30 -6.94 16.36 5.10
CA PRO A 30 -5.86 17.06 5.76
C PRO A 30 -4.54 16.57 5.20
N VAL A 31 -3.53 17.45 5.22
CA VAL A 31 -2.19 17.08 4.78
C VAL A 31 -1.68 15.88 5.58
N GLY A 32 -1.37 14.79 4.87
CA GLY A 32 -0.94 13.51 5.42
C GLY A 32 0.35 13.01 4.79
N ARG A 33 0.93 11.95 5.38
CA ARG A 33 2.19 11.34 4.90
C ARG A 33 2.09 10.82 3.46
N PHE A 34 0.89 10.44 3.03
CA PHE A 34 0.65 9.97 1.67
C PHE A 34 0.57 11.09 0.62
N ASP A 35 0.48 12.36 1.03
CA ASP A 35 0.60 13.48 0.08
C ASP A 35 1.98 13.58 -0.51
N GLN A 36 3.00 13.11 0.23
CA GLN A 36 4.36 13.06 -0.29
C GLN A 36 4.42 12.31 -1.62
N VAL A 37 3.66 11.22 -1.76
CA VAL A 37 3.63 10.40 -2.97
C VAL A 37 3.21 11.22 -4.18
N TRP A 38 2.23 12.11 -4.03
CA TRP A 38 1.83 12.99 -5.11
C TRP A 38 3.00 13.86 -5.57
N TYR A 39 3.75 14.49 -4.65
CA TYR A 39 4.88 15.35 -5.05
C TYR A 39 6.01 14.61 -5.75
N GLU A 40 6.31 13.39 -5.31
CA GLU A 40 7.33 12.55 -5.95
C GLU A 40 6.89 12.19 -7.37
N LEU A 41 5.64 11.78 -7.56
CA LEU A 41 5.10 11.39 -8.88
C LEU A 41 4.99 12.55 -9.87
N PHE A 42 4.72 13.76 -9.39
CA PHE A 42 4.39 14.92 -10.22
C PHE A 42 5.36 16.09 -10.05
N HIS A 43 6.57 15.82 -9.57
CA HIS A 43 7.67 16.80 -9.47
C HIS A 43 7.26 18.11 -8.76
N ASN A 44 6.47 18.02 -7.68
CA ASN A 44 5.89 19.15 -6.94
C ASN A 44 4.93 20.06 -7.75
N SER A 45 4.47 19.66 -8.94
CA SER A 45 3.48 20.38 -9.76
C SER A 45 2.06 20.13 -9.25
N ILE A 46 1.76 20.61 -8.03
CA ILE A 46 0.51 20.28 -7.31
C ILE A 46 -0.04 21.49 -6.57
N SER A 47 -1.35 21.71 -6.70
CA SER A 47 -2.08 22.71 -5.92
C SER A 47 -3.36 22.12 -5.34
N GLY A 48 -3.82 22.66 -4.22
CA GLY A 48 -5.09 22.29 -3.59
C GLY A 48 -6.07 23.46 -3.58
N ILE A 49 -7.35 23.18 -3.86
CA ILE A 49 -8.43 24.19 -3.83
C ILE A 49 -9.39 24.01 -2.64
N GLY A 50 -9.44 22.82 -2.03
CA GLY A 50 -10.36 22.46 -0.96
C GLY A 50 -9.72 22.15 0.40
N VAL A 51 -8.39 22.34 0.55
CA VAL A 51 -7.64 21.84 1.71
C VAL A 51 -8.25 22.34 3.01
N TYR A 52 -8.76 21.41 3.83
CA TYR A 52 -9.33 21.71 5.13
C TYR A 52 -8.25 22.37 5.99
N ARG A 53 -8.43 23.66 6.31
CA ARG A 53 -7.54 24.39 7.22
C ARG A 53 -7.43 23.56 8.51
N ARG A 54 -6.23 23.08 8.81
CA ARG A 54 -5.93 22.55 10.15
C ARG A 54 -6.24 23.69 11.11
N ARG A 55 -7.28 23.55 11.95
CA ARG A 55 -7.63 24.55 12.98
C ARG A 55 -6.37 24.78 13.81
N SER A 56 -5.69 25.91 13.61
CA SER A 56 -4.52 26.27 14.39
C SER A 56 -4.97 26.61 15.81
N ARG A 57 -5.01 25.62 16.70
CA ARG A 57 -4.80 25.87 18.12
C ARG A 57 -3.28 25.96 18.36
N GLN A 58 -2.64 26.95 17.74
CA GLN A 58 -1.31 27.37 18.17
C GLN A 58 -1.40 28.84 18.53
N LYS A 59 -1.35 29.09 19.84
CA LYS A 59 -1.01 30.39 20.40
C LYS A 59 0.28 30.86 19.70
N LYS A 60 0.32 32.14 19.34
CA LYS A 60 1.49 32.82 18.80
C LYS A 60 2.71 32.57 19.69
N THR A 61 3.59 31.65 19.32
CA THR A 61 4.98 31.64 19.77
C THR A 61 5.88 31.45 18.57
N ARG A 62 6.84 32.37 18.41
CA ARG A 62 7.95 32.29 17.45
C ARG A 62 8.66 30.97 17.65
N MET A 63 8.62 30.04 16.69
CA MET A 63 9.71 29.09 16.46
C MET A 63 9.60 28.32 15.14
N VAL A 64 10.74 28.30 14.44
CA VAL A 64 11.25 27.30 13.47
C VAL A 64 10.50 27.10 12.14
N ARG A 65 11.20 27.49 11.07
CA ARG A 65 10.94 27.10 9.67
C ARG A 65 11.09 25.58 9.51
N THR A 66 10.00 24.84 9.44
CA THR A 66 9.95 23.50 8.83
C THR A 66 8.80 23.47 7.82
N ASN A 67 9.04 22.83 6.66
CA ASN A 67 8.22 22.81 5.44
C ASN A 67 6.72 22.46 5.64
N HIS A 68 5.90 23.43 6.04
CA HIS A 68 4.48 23.20 6.36
C HIS A 68 3.47 23.47 5.22
N SER A 69 3.88 23.50 3.95
CA SER A 69 2.92 23.60 2.84
C SER A 69 3.48 23.07 1.52
N LEU A 70 3.73 21.76 1.44
CA LEU A 70 4.08 21.14 0.15
C LEU A 70 2.89 21.23 -0.85
N ILE A 71 1.64 21.24 -0.37
CA ILE A 71 0.48 21.63 -1.19
C ILE A 71 0.38 23.16 -1.17
N ARG A 72 0.51 23.78 -2.35
CA ARG A 72 0.14 25.19 -2.53
C ARG A 72 -1.38 25.29 -2.51
N THR A 73 -1.94 25.94 -1.50
CA THR A 73 -3.38 26.26 -1.50
C THR A 73 -3.62 27.43 -2.43
N VAL A 74 -4.43 27.24 -3.46
CA VAL A 74 -4.82 28.35 -4.34
C VAL A 74 -5.74 29.28 -3.54
N PRO A 75 -5.42 30.57 -3.40
CA PRO A 75 -6.24 31.51 -2.64
C PRO A 75 -7.47 31.90 -3.47
N ILE A 76 -8.48 31.02 -3.49
CA ILE A 76 -9.73 31.24 -4.22
C ILE A 76 -10.82 31.61 -3.21
N GLY A 77 -11.32 32.83 -3.30
CA GLY A 77 -12.49 33.33 -2.60
C GLY A 77 -13.79 33.11 -3.39
N ARG A 78 -14.92 33.53 -2.81
CA ARG A 78 -16.26 33.34 -3.37
C ARG A 78 -16.45 33.96 -4.77
N TYR A 79 -15.67 34.98 -5.10
CA TYR A 79 -15.77 35.75 -6.34
C TYR A 79 -14.59 35.53 -7.29
N ASP A 80 -13.66 34.66 -6.92
CA ASP A 80 -12.50 34.35 -7.74
C ASP A 80 -12.84 33.21 -8.70
N TYR A 81 -12.33 33.30 -9.93
CA TYR A 81 -12.50 32.29 -10.96
C TYR A 81 -11.15 31.64 -11.27
N LEU A 82 -11.12 30.31 -11.35
CA LEU A 82 -9.94 29.58 -11.79
C LEU A 82 -10.04 29.31 -13.30
N HIS A 83 -9.20 29.99 -14.07
CA HIS A 83 -9.13 29.77 -15.51
C HIS A 83 -8.21 28.58 -15.82
N ILE A 84 -8.75 27.54 -16.47
CA ILE A 84 -8.03 26.32 -16.85
C ILE A 84 -8.18 26.14 -18.35
N ALA A 85 -7.08 26.24 -19.09
CA ALA A 85 -7.09 26.11 -20.55
C ALA A 85 -7.46 24.69 -21.03
N LYS A 86 -7.01 23.66 -20.29
CA LYS A 86 -7.35 22.26 -20.55
C LYS A 86 -7.52 21.52 -19.22
N LEU A 87 -8.73 21.07 -18.96
CA LEU A 87 -9.08 20.31 -17.77
C LEU A 87 -9.25 18.83 -18.15
N VAL A 88 -8.57 17.96 -17.42
CA VAL A 88 -8.80 16.52 -17.47
C VAL A 88 -9.37 16.07 -16.13
N LEU A 89 -10.54 15.45 -16.17
CA LEU A 89 -11.18 14.91 -14.97
C LEU A 89 -10.77 13.45 -14.79
N VAL A 90 -10.10 13.16 -13.68
CA VAL A 90 -9.69 11.80 -13.32
C VAL A 90 -10.86 11.12 -12.58
N PRO A 91 -11.23 9.88 -12.94
CA PRO A 91 -12.23 9.12 -12.21
C PRO A 91 -11.84 8.92 -10.74
N TYR A 92 -12.82 9.02 -9.84
CA TYR A 92 -12.62 8.80 -8.41
C TYR A 92 -12.10 7.38 -8.11
N GLY A 93 -11.36 7.20 -7.02
CA GLY A 93 -10.68 5.94 -6.70
C GLY A 93 -11.58 4.69 -6.66
N TYR A 94 -12.87 4.81 -6.29
CA TYR A 94 -13.79 3.66 -6.29
C TYR A 94 -14.25 3.21 -7.69
N ALA A 95 -14.09 4.06 -8.72
CA ALA A 95 -14.29 3.68 -10.12
C ALA A 95 -13.01 3.11 -10.76
N SER A 96 -11.96 2.88 -9.97
CA SER A 96 -10.70 2.36 -10.48
C SER A 96 -10.85 0.93 -11.01
N PRO A 97 -10.26 0.59 -12.16
CA PRO A 97 -10.15 -0.80 -12.62
C PRO A 97 -9.46 -1.74 -11.61
N LEU A 98 -8.65 -1.20 -10.69
CA LEU A 98 -8.08 -2.00 -9.58
C LEU A 98 -9.13 -2.41 -8.53
N TYR A 99 -10.30 -1.76 -8.54
CA TYR A 99 -11.37 -1.92 -7.56
C TYR A 99 -12.58 -2.69 -8.09
N VAL A 100 -12.80 -2.67 -9.42
CA VAL A 100 -13.95 -3.32 -10.07
C VAL A 100 -13.74 -4.83 -10.21
N GLU A 101 -14.77 -5.62 -9.97
CA GLU A 101 -14.70 -7.10 -10.06
C GLU A 101 -14.66 -7.64 -11.50
N SER A 102 -15.20 -6.90 -12.46
CA SER A 102 -15.18 -7.30 -13.87
C SER A 102 -13.76 -7.26 -14.41
N ASN A 103 -13.44 -8.23 -15.26
CA ASN A 103 -12.17 -8.22 -15.97
C ASN A 103 -12.13 -7.00 -16.91
N PRO A 104 -11.06 -6.20 -16.83
CA PRO A 104 -10.89 -5.06 -17.72
C PRO A 104 -10.78 -5.56 -19.16
N THR A 105 -11.47 -4.87 -20.07
CA THR A 105 -11.49 -5.20 -21.50
C THR A 105 -10.29 -4.62 -22.27
N GLY A 106 -9.46 -3.81 -21.62
CA GLY A 106 -8.28 -3.18 -22.19
C GLY A 106 -7.05 -3.29 -21.29
N GLU A 107 -5.93 -2.77 -21.78
CA GLU A 107 -4.67 -2.74 -21.04
C GLU A 107 -4.79 -1.95 -19.73
N ILE A 108 -4.25 -2.53 -18.67
CA ILE A 108 -4.31 -2.01 -17.30
C ILE A 108 -2.97 -1.45 -16.82
N PHE A 109 -1.88 -1.63 -17.57
CA PHE A 109 -0.59 -1.00 -17.31
C PHE A 109 -0.10 -1.08 -15.84
N VAL A 110 -0.38 -2.18 -15.14
CA VAL A 110 -0.11 -2.29 -13.70
C VAL A 110 1.40 -2.33 -13.42
N ASP A 111 2.17 -2.92 -14.34
CA ASP A 111 3.62 -3.02 -14.24
C ASP A 111 4.29 -1.69 -14.57
N GLU A 112 3.78 -0.98 -15.57
CA GLU A 112 4.19 0.38 -15.90
C GLU A 112 3.82 1.36 -14.79
N PHE A 113 2.66 1.19 -14.15
CA PHE A 113 2.27 1.97 -12.98
C PHE A 113 3.22 1.72 -11.80
N ARG A 114 3.57 0.45 -11.55
CA ARG A 114 4.57 0.09 -10.55
C ARG A 114 5.89 0.80 -10.87
N ASN A 115 6.38 0.71 -12.11
CA ASN A 115 7.64 1.31 -12.52
C ASN A 115 7.60 2.84 -12.42
N PHE A 116 6.49 3.48 -12.80
CA PHE A 116 6.28 4.91 -12.64
C PHE A 116 6.48 5.37 -11.19
N ILE A 117 5.96 4.62 -10.21
CA ILE A 117 6.20 4.93 -8.80
C ILE A 117 7.64 4.64 -8.40
N LEU A 118 8.22 3.50 -8.81
CA LEU A 118 9.59 3.15 -8.44
C LEU A 118 10.59 4.20 -8.94
N GLU A 119 10.46 4.62 -10.21
CA GLU A 119 11.27 5.65 -10.84
C GLU A 119 11.12 7.00 -10.14
N SER A 120 9.91 7.39 -9.73
CA SER A 120 9.70 8.66 -9.00
C SER A 120 10.44 8.69 -7.67
N TYR A 121 10.64 7.53 -7.04
CA TYR A 121 11.42 7.38 -5.81
C TYR A 121 12.90 7.05 -6.05
N GLN A 122 13.37 7.04 -7.31
CA GLN A 122 14.72 6.61 -7.69
C GLN A 122 15.06 5.21 -7.17
N LEU A 123 14.03 4.35 -7.08
CA LEU A 123 14.17 2.96 -6.73
C LEU A 123 14.23 2.17 -8.02
N THR A 124 15.34 1.48 -8.23
CA THR A 124 15.39 0.44 -9.24
C THR A 124 14.94 -0.85 -8.58
N ASP A 125 14.24 -1.69 -9.34
CA ASP A 125 14.19 -3.11 -9.01
C ASP A 125 15.62 -3.61 -9.23
N GLU A 126 16.52 -3.43 -8.24
CA GLU A 126 17.98 -3.72 -8.28
C GLU A 126 18.30 -5.20 -8.49
N VAL A 127 17.38 -5.94 -9.10
CA VAL A 127 17.48 -7.35 -9.21
C VAL A 127 17.03 -7.75 -10.60
N SER A 128 18.00 -7.62 -11.51
CA SER A 128 18.30 -8.66 -12.49
C SER A 128 18.42 -10.01 -11.75
N ARG A 129 17.27 -10.61 -11.36
CA ARG A 129 17.16 -11.74 -10.41
C ARG A 129 17.71 -13.07 -10.91
N CYS A 130 18.16 -13.16 -12.15
CA CYS A 130 18.95 -14.31 -12.58
C CYS A 130 20.31 -14.40 -11.85
N GLN A 131 20.72 -13.33 -11.15
CA GLN A 131 21.92 -13.29 -10.31
C GLN A 131 21.67 -13.45 -8.81
N ARG A 132 20.41 -13.66 -8.35
CA ARG A 132 20.25 -14.26 -7.03
C ARG A 132 20.78 -15.69 -7.18
N THR A 133 22.01 -15.92 -6.71
CA THR A 133 22.63 -17.24 -6.62
C THR A 133 21.56 -18.22 -6.19
N PRO A 134 21.40 -19.39 -6.83
CA PRO A 134 20.38 -20.36 -6.46
C PRO A 134 20.44 -20.50 -4.96
N LEU A 135 19.36 -20.02 -4.30
CA LEU A 135 19.31 -19.92 -2.86
C LEU A 135 19.74 -21.29 -2.34
N ASN A 136 20.84 -21.35 -1.58
CA ASN A 136 21.18 -22.57 -0.84
C ASN A 136 19.88 -23.07 -0.21
N GLN A 137 19.60 -24.37 -0.34
CA GLN A 137 18.28 -24.98 -0.07
C GLN A 137 17.70 -24.57 1.32
N SER A 138 18.58 -24.14 2.24
CA SER A 138 18.35 -23.64 3.60
C SER A 138 17.89 -22.18 3.74
N SER A 139 17.78 -21.39 2.67
CA SER A 139 17.39 -19.98 2.81
C SER A 139 15.92 -19.85 3.24
N HIS A 140 15.68 -19.23 4.40
CA HIS A 140 14.33 -18.94 4.86
C HIS A 140 13.81 -17.65 4.20
N PRO A 141 12.52 -17.56 3.85
CA PRO A 141 11.94 -16.34 3.28
C PRO A 141 11.98 -15.18 4.27
N HIS A 142 12.11 -13.95 3.76
CA HIS A 142 11.84 -12.73 4.53
C HIS A 142 10.34 -12.58 4.72
N ILE A 143 9.89 -12.65 5.97
CA ILE A 143 8.46 -12.58 6.32
C ILE A 143 8.18 -11.23 6.97
N LEU A 144 7.32 -10.43 6.35
CA LEU A 144 6.87 -9.17 6.95
C LEU A 144 5.43 -9.32 7.45
N LEU A 145 5.23 -9.16 8.75
CA LEU A 145 3.92 -9.08 9.39
C LEU A 145 3.58 -7.59 9.61
N ILE A 146 2.50 -7.12 9.00
CA ILE A 146 2.07 -5.73 9.11
C ILE A 146 1.21 -5.57 10.38
N SER A 147 1.68 -4.73 11.29
CA SER A 147 0.95 -4.28 12.46
C SER A 147 0.04 -3.11 12.12
N ARG A 148 -1.15 -3.05 12.73
CA ARG A 148 -2.08 -1.93 12.57
C ARG A 148 -2.21 -1.14 13.86
N ARG A 149 -1.70 0.08 13.85
CA ARG A 149 -1.83 1.01 14.98
C ARG A 149 -2.83 2.14 14.68
N ASN A 150 -3.33 2.77 15.73
CA ASN A 150 -4.21 3.93 15.62
C ASN A 150 -3.45 5.09 14.97
N HIS A 151 -4.04 5.68 13.93
CA HIS A 151 -3.54 6.86 13.24
C HIS A 151 -4.70 7.58 12.56
N ILE A 152 -4.53 8.87 12.30
CA ILE A 152 -5.55 9.67 11.60
C ILE A 152 -5.48 9.35 10.11
N ALA A 153 -6.32 8.43 9.65
CA ALA A 153 -6.41 8.03 8.25
C ALA A 153 -7.30 8.96 7.40
N HIS A 154 -8.25 9.66 8.03
CA HIS A 154 -9.26 10.46 7.32
C HIS A 154 -9.74 11.62 8.21
N PRO A 155 -10.10 12.80 7.68
CA PRO A 155 -10.59 13.93 8.49
C PRO A 155 -11.88 13.62 9.26
N ARG A 156 -12.70 12.69 8.76
CA ARG A 156 -13.88 12.17 9.48
C ARG A 156 -13.52 11.22 10.64
N ASN A 157 -12.26 10.80 10.77
CA ASN A 157 -11.74 9.94 11.84
C ASN A 157 -10.68 10.69 12.67
N MET A 158 -11.08 11.79 13.31
CA MET A 158 -10.16 12.63 14.10
C MET A 158 -9.56 11.93 15.32
N LYS A 159 -10.24 10.89 15.85
CA LYS A 159 -9.73 10.05 16.95
C LYS A 159 -8.62 9.10 16.50
N GLY A 160 -8.43 8.93 15.19
CA GLY A 160 -7.43 8.03 14.62
C GLY A 160 -7.65 6.56 14.97
N HIS A 161 -8.88 6.18 15.29
CA HIS A 161 -9.19 4.79 15.64
C HIS A 161 -9.11 3.92 14.39
N VAL A 162 -8.45 2.77 14.50
CA VAL A 162 -8.33 1.77 13.43
C VAL A 162 -8.79 0.43 13.97
N SER A 163 -9.75 -0.20 13.30
CA SER A 163 -10.23 -1.56 13.57
C SER A 163 -9.49 -2.61 12.74
N ARG A 164 -9.86 -3.89 12.93
CA ARG A 164 -9.27 -5.07 12.29
C ARG A 164 -7.77 -5.20 12.61
N LYS A 165 -7.44 -5.30 13.89
CA LYS A 165 -6.08 -5.56 14.39
C LYS A 165 -5.89 -7.04 14.72
N ILE A 166 -4.64 -7.50 14.75
CA ILE A 166 -4.27 -8.80 15.30
C ILE A 166 -3.96 -8.57 16.79
N SER A 167 -4.64 -9.28 17.69
CA SER A 167 -4.46 -9.06 19.14
C SER A 167 -3.19 -9.71 19.70
N ASN A 168 -2.65 -10.73 19.02
CA ASN A 168 -1.51 -11.54 19.46
C ASN A 168 -0.27 -11.43 18.56
N GLU A 169 -0.04 -10.28 17.91
CA GLU A 169 1.06 -10.05 16.93
C GLU A 169 2.44 -10.50 17.44
N GLU A 170 2.81 -10.14 18.68
CA GLU A 170 4.10 -10.50 19.27
C GLU A 170 4.27 -12.01 19.44
N LYS A 171 3.18 -12.71 19.77
CA LYS A 171 3.16 -14.18 19.87
C LYS A 171 3.35 -14.81 18.49
N LEU A 172 2.71 -14.26 17.46
CA LEU A 172 2.89 -14.74 16.08
C LEU A 172 4.32 -14.51 15.58
N LEU A 173 4.91 -13.34 15.86
CA LEU A 173 6.30 -13.06 15.51
C LEU A 173 7.25 -14.03 16.22
N SER A 174 7.05 -14.24 17.53
CA SER A 174 7.83 -15.20 18.33
C SER A 174 7.75 -16.62 17.74
N GLU A 175 6.56 -17.03 17.31
CA GLU A 175 6.36 -18.33 16.67
C GLU A 175 7.12 -18.43 15.33
N LEU A 176 7.09 -17.37 14.49
CA LEU A 176 7.89 -17.36 13.25
C LEU A 176 9.38 -17.60 13.55
N LYS A 177 9.91 -16.97 14.61
CA LYS A 177 11.31 -17.15 15.02
C LYS A 177 11.57 -18.59 15.48
N GLN A 178 10.67 -19.17 16.28
CA GLN A 178 10.78 -20.56 16.75
C GLN A 178 10.74 -21.57 15.60
N MET A 179 9.94 -21.32 14.56
CA MET A 179 9.89 -22.12 13.34
C MET A 179 11.12 -21.97 12.43
N GLY A 180 12.11 -21.15 12.80
CA GLY A 180 13.33 -20.94 12.02
C GLY A 180 13.29 -19.75 11.04
N PHE A 181 12.16 -19.04 10.91
CA PHE A 181 12.07 -17.83 10.08
C PHE A 181 12.71 -16.62 10.76
N ARG A 182 14.04 -16.68 10.97
CA ARG A 182 14.81 -15.67 11.70
C ARG A 182 14.77 -14.27 11.06
N ASN A 183 14.42 -14.17 9.78
CA ASN A 183 14.26 -12.90 9.06
C ASN A 183 12.83 -12.34 9.09
N SER A 184 11.97 -12.81 10.00
CA SER A 184 10.63 -12.25 10.20
C SER A 184 10.65 -10.87 10.87
N MET A 185 9.73 -9.97 10.51
CA MET A 185 9.60 -8.63 11.11
C MET A 185 8.13 -8.30 11.38
N LEU A 186 7.86 -7.58 12.48
CA LEU A 186 6.55 -6.98 12.77
C LEU A 186 6.69 -5.46 12.64
N ILE A 187 5.95 -4.84 11.72
CA ILE A 187 6.13 -3.41 11.38
C ILE A 187 4.78 -2.71 11.23
N ASP A 188 4.64 -1.54 11.86
CA ASP A 188 3.59 -0.57 11.52
C ASP A 188 4.09 0.30 10.35
N LEU A 189 3.67 -0.06 9.13
CA LEU A 189 4.11 0.64 7.91
C LEU A 189 3.78 2.13 7.93
N VAL A 190 2.72 2.55 8.63
CA VAL A 190 2.29 3.95 8.69
C VAL A 190 3.35 4.84 9.35
N GLN A 191 4.23 4.27 10.18
CA GLN A 191 5.32 5.02 10.81
C GLN A 191 6.49 5.33 9.87
N LEU A 192 6.60 4.58 8.77
CA LEU A 192 7.70 4.71 7.83
C LEU A 192 7.36 5.72 6.72
N PRO A 193 8.33 6.50 6.22
CA PRO A 193 8.21 7.20 4.94
C PRO A 193 7.84 6.24 3.81
N MET A 194 7.13 6.73 2.78
CA MET A 194 6.69 5.87 1.66
C MET A 194 7.86 5.16 0.97
N SER A 195 8.99 5.83 0.78
CA SER A 195 10.19 5.23 0.18
C SER A 195 10.71 4.02 0.97
N GLU A 196 10.69 4.09 2.31
CA GLU A 196 11.06 2.99 3.19
C GLU A 196 10.01 1.87 3.17
N GLN A 197 8.72 2.21 3.15
CA GLN A 197 7.65 1.22 2.97
C GLN A 197 7.83 0.43 1.67
N ILE A 198 8.10 1.12 0.56
CA ILE A 198 8.34 0.48 -0.75
C ILE A 198 9.58 -0.42 -0.68
N LYS A 199 10.72 0.07 -0.18
CA LYS A 199 11.97 -0.71 -0.05
C LYS A 199 11.77 -1.97 0.80
N LEU A 200 11.03 -1.87 1.90
CA LEU A 200 10.75 -3.00 2.78
C LEU A 200 9.90 -4.06 2.06
N VAL A 201 8.85 -3.63 1.35
CA VAL A 201 7.98 -4.55 0.60
C VAL A 201 8.70 -5.16 -0.61
N MET A 202 9.55 -4.41 -1.32
CA MET A 202 10.38 -4.95 -2.42
C MET A 202 11.34 -6.07 -1.96
N ASN A 203 11.70 -6.08 -0.68
CA ASN A 203 12.57 -7.09 -0.06
C ASN A 203 11.80 -8.16 0.74
N THR A 204 10.48 -8.23 0.59
CA THR A 204 9.63 -9.19 1.29
C THR A 204 9.27 -10.39 0.40
N ASP A 205 9.48 -11.60 0.92
CA ASP A 205 9.12 -12.85 0.26
C ASP A 205 7.69 -13.29 0.62
N ILE A 206 7.29 -13.11 1.88
CA ILE A 206 5.93 -13.39 2.35
C ILE A 206 5.45 -12.16 3.13
N LEU A 207 4.40 -11.52 2.62
CA LEU A 207 3.79 -10.34 3.25
C LEU A 207 2.49 -10.76 3.93
N ILE A 208 2.37 -10.60 5.23
CA ILE A 208 1.21 -11.01 6.02
C ILE A 208 0.57 -9.78 6.66
N GLY A 209 -0.74 -9.62 6.57
CA GLY A 209 -1.44 -8.54 7.26
C GLY A 209 -2.93 -8.79 7.39
N MET A 210 -3.56 -8.12 8.36
CA MET A 210 -5.02 -8.12 8.48
C MET A 210 -5.66 -7.31 7.34
N HIS A 211 -6.86 -7.67 6.90
CA HIS A 211 -7.59 -7.01 5.81
C HIS A 211 -7.67 -5.48 6.00
N GLY A 212 -7.00 -4.74 5.10
CA GLY A 212 -6.85 -3.29 5.16
C GLY A 212 -5.56 -2.79 5.85
N ALA A 213 -4.59 -3.65 6.16
CA ALA A 213 -3.27 -3.30 6.71
C ALA A 213 -2.31 -2.77 5.61
N ALA A 214 -2.77 -1.89 4.72
CA ALA A 214 -1.96 -1.39 3.60
C ALA A 214 -1.40 -2.49 2.65
N LEU A 215 -2.07 -3.64 2.55
CA LEU A 215 -1.65 -4.76 1.69
C LEU A 215 -1.64 -4.41 0.19
N THR A 216 -2.24 -3.29 -0.22
CA THR A 216 -2.13 -2.76 -1.60
C THR A 216 -0.69 -2.44 -1.99
N LEU A 217 0.22 -2.27 -1.04
CA LEU A 217 1.67 -2.19 -1.32
C LEU A 217 2.24 -3.48 -1.91
N SER A 218 1.48 -4.58 -1.92
CA SER A 218 1.81 -5.80 -2.67
C SER A 218 2.10 -5.57 -4.15
N LEU A 219 1.67 -4.44 -4.72
CA LEU A 219 2.13 -3.95 -6.03
C LEU A 219 3.65 -4.02 -6.19
N PHE A 220 4.39 -3.70 -5.13
CA PHE A 220 5.86 -3.63 -5.14
C PHE A 220 6.55 -4.95 -4.80
N LEU A 221 5.79 -5.99 -4.42
CA LEU A 221 6.37 -7.29 -4.13
C LEU A 221 7.09 -7.88 -5.36
N PRO A 222 8.17 -8.65 -5.14
CA PRO A 222 8.72 -9.53 -6.15
C PRO A 222 7.65 -10.49 -6.72
N SER A 223 7.76 -10.85 -8.00
CA SER A 223 6.80 -11.77 -8.66
C SER A 223 6.76 -13.19 -8.05
N THR A 224 7.79 -13.54 -7.29
CA THR A 224 7.92 -14.81 -6.56
C THR A 224 7.27 -14.77 -5.18
N SER A 225 6.92 -13.59 -4.68
CA SER A 225 6.42 -13.40 -3.32
C SER A 225 4.96 -13.84 -3.16
N CYS A 226 4.55 -13.98 -1.90
CA CYS A 226 3.21 -14.41 -1.52
C CYS A 226 2.59 -13.44 -0.50
N PRO A 227 1.70 -12.52 -0.92
CA PRO A 227 0.83 -11.81 0.01
C PRO A 227 -0.20 -12.75 0.66
N VAL A 228 -0.37 -12.60 1.97
CA VAL A 228 -1.29 -13.33 2.83
C VAL A 228 -2.19 -12.33 3.55
N GLU A 229 -3.48 -12.36 3.25
CA GLU A 229 -4.48 -11.52 3.88
C GLU A 229 -5.27 -12.30 4.93
N LEU A 230 -5.30 -11.76 6.14
CA LEU A 230 -6.08 -12.32 7.25
C LEU A 230 -7.38 -11.51 7.38
N PHE A 231 -8.52 -12.19 7.48
CA PHE A 231 -9.81 -11.57 7.72
C PHE A 231 -10.27 -11.90 9.15
N PRO A 232 -10.79 -10.92 9.91
CA PRO A 232 -11.40 -11.20 11.21
C PRO A 232 -12.75 -11.92 11.03
N GLY A 233 -13.23 -12.61 12.06
CA GLY A 233 -14.47 -13.39 11.97
C GLY A 233 -15.72 -12.52 11.77
N PHE A 234 -15.71 -11.32 12.35
CA PHE A 234 -16.78 -10.32 12.23
C PHE A 234 -16.82 -9.63 10.86
N TRP A 235 -15.89 -9.90 9.94
CA TRP A 235 -15.87 -9.28 8.62
C TRP A 235 -16.45 -10.20 7.55
N PHE A 236 -17.64 -9.84 7.08
CA PHE A 236 -18.38 -10.55 6.03
C PHE A 236 -18.23 -9.91 4.64
N GLY A 237 -17.39 -8.87 4.51
CA GLY A 237 -17.21 -8.15 3.26
C GLY A 237 -16.40 -8.95 2.23
N SER A 238 -16.90 -9.02 0.99
CA SER A 238 -16.29 -9.75 -0.14
C SER A 238 -15.28 -8.93 -0.93
N ASN A 239 -14.59 -7.96 -0.31
CA ASN A 239 -13.66 -7.07 -1.01
C ASN A 239 -12.45 -7.85 -1.55
N LYS A 240 -12.49 -8.23 -2.83
CA LYS A 240 -11.46 -9.01 -3.53
C LYS A 240 -10.28 -8.18 -4.06
N HIS A 241 -10.19 -6.89 -3.72
CA HIS A 241 -9.23 -5.96 -4.34
C HIS A 241 -7.78 -6.44 -4.27
N LEU A 242 -7.35 -7.01 -3.14
CA LEU A 242 -5.99 -7.52 -3.02
C LEU A 242 -5.77 -8.78 -3.86
N SER A 243 -6.74 -9.70 -3.89
CA SER A 243 -6.71 -10.86 -4.77
C SER A 243 -6.61 -10.44 -6.23
N LYS A 244 -7.36 -9.40 -6.63
CA LYS A 244 -7.31 -8.87 -7.99
C LYS A 244 -5.96 -8.23 -8.29
N LEU A 245 -5.47 -7.35 -7.43
CA LEU A 245 -4.14 -6.75 -7.59
C LEU A 245 -3.04 -7.82 -7.71
N ALA A 246 -3.13 -8.87 -6.91
CA ALA A 246 -2.21 -10.00 -6.97
C ALA A 246 -2.31 -10.75 -8.32
N GLU A 247 -3.51 -11.00 -8.82
CA GLU A 247 -3.76 -11.57 -10.15
C GLU A 247 -3.15 -10.69 -11.25
N LEU A 248 -3.38 -9.38 -11.21
CA LEU A 248 -2.85 -8.44 -12.21
C LEU A 248 -1.32 -8.37 -12.19
N ARG A 249 -0.70 -8.55 -11.02
CA ARG A 249 0.76 -8.68 -10.88
C ARG A 249 1.29 -10.09 -11.11
N GLY A 250 0.40 -11.04 -11.37
CA GLY A 250 0.73 -12.45 -11.49
C GLY A 250 1.36 -13.04 -10.22
N ILE A 251 1.13 -12.48 -9.02
CA ILE A 251 1.65 -12.98 -7.71
C ILE A 251 0.67 -13.96 -7.03
N GLN A 252 1.18 -14.90 -6.24
CA GLN A 252 0.33 -15.88 -5.54
C GLN A 252 -0.31 -15.25 -4.31
N TYR A 253 -1.62 -15.22 -4.26
CA TYR A 253 -2.38 -14.65 -3.14
C TYR A 253 -2.94 -15.76 -2.24
N MET A 254 -2.90 -15.51 -0.92
CA MET A 254 -3.55 -16.35 0.07
C MET A 254 -4.48 -15.52 0.96
N ALA A 255 -5.66 -16.08 1.25
CA ALA A 255 -6.59 -15.55 2.23
C ALA A 255 -6.76 -16.54 3.39
N TYR A 256 -6.90 -16.02 4.60
CA TYR A 256 -7.38 -16.77 5.77
C TYR A 256 -8.57 -16.04 6.36
N HIS A 257 -9.68 -16.75 6.55
CA HIS A 257 -10.87 -16.23 7.21
C HIS A 257 -10.89 -16.75 8.65
N GLY A 258 -10.81 -15.82 9.60
CA GLY A 258 -10.92 -16.10 11.02
C GLY A 258 -12.34 -16.54 11.41
N LEU A 259 -12.44 -17.18 12.58
CA LEU A 259 -13.72 -17.57 13.16
C LEU A 259 -14.17 -16.50 14.18
N PRO A 260 -15.48 -16.20 14.29
CA PRO A 260 -16.00 -15.21 15.23
C PRO A 260 -15.61 -15.42 16.69
N GLU A 261 -15.45 -16.67 17.11
CA GLU A 261 -14.99 -17.05 18.47
C GLU A 261 -13.59 -16.51 18.82
N ASN A 262 -12.79 -16.16 17.81
CA ASN A 262 -11.47 -15.58 18.00
C ASN A 262 -11.47 -14.05 18.00
N ASP A 263 -12.62 -13.41 17.79
CA ASP A 263 -12.73 -11.96 17.83
C ASP A 263 -12.74 -11.49 19.28
N VAL A 264 -11.68 -10.79 19.69
CA VAL A 264 -11.52 -10.29 21.07
C VAL A 264 -12.38 -9.06 21.31
N SER A 265 -12.61 -8.29 20.26
CA SER A 265 -13.50 -7.12 20.25
C SER A 265 -14.01 -6.88 18.83
N SER A 266 -14.91 -5.92 18.65
CA SER A 266 -15.31 -5.44 17.31
C SER A 266 -14.15 -4.85 16.49
N ASP A 267 -12.96 -4.70 17.09
CA ASP A 267 -11.80 -4.06 16.50
C ASP A 267 -10.59 -4.98 16.33
N SER A 268 -10.58 -6.16 16.94
CA SER A 268 -9.40 -7.02 16.94
C SER A 268 -9.75 -8.50 17.03
N SER A 269 -8.90 -9.31 16.40
CA SER A 269 -9.05 -10.77 16.38
C SER A 269 -7.76 -11.43 16.80
N TYR A 270 -7.89 -12.46 17.61
CA TYR A 270 -6.84 -13.42 17.91
C TYR A 270 -6.65 -14.33 16.70
N ILE A 271 -5.39 -14.62 16.35
CA ILE A 271 -5.10 -15.61 15.32
C ILE A 271 -4.56 -16.86 16.01
N PRO A 272 -5.27 -18.00 15.97
CA PRO A 272 -4.78 -19.25 16.55
C PRO A 272 -3.40 -19.61 16.03
N VAL A 273 -2.45 -19.87 16.93
CA VAL A 273 -1.04 -20.09 16.58
C VAL A 273 -0.88 -21.28 15.64
N ASP A 274 -1.61 -22.38 15.87
CA ASP A 274 -1.54 -23.55 14.99
C ASP A 274 -2.10 -23.28 13.60
N ARG A 275 -3.15 -22.45 13.50
CA ARG A 275 -3.66 -21.99 12.19
C ARG A 275 -2.63 -21.11 11.50
N PHE A 276 -2.00 -20.19 12.23
CA PHE A 276 -0.95 -19.34 11.70
C PHE A 276 0.25 -20.14 11.17
N LYS A 277 0.70 -21.18 11.89
CA LYS A 277 1.75 -22.11 11.42
C LYS A 277 1.41 -22.71 10.06
N LEU A 278 0.19 -23.23 9.91
CA LEU A 278 -0.27 -23.85 8.66
C LEU A 278 -0.31 -22.84 7.51
N ILE A 279 -0.78 -21.61 7.78
CA ILE A 279 -0.80 -20.52 6.80
C ILE A 279 0.62 -20.21 6.32
N VAL A 280 1.57 -20.03 7.24
CA VAL A 280 2.97 -19.69 6.94
C VAL A 280 3.66 -20.82 6.17
N LEU A 281 3.47 -22.08 6.56
CA LEU A 281 4.05 -23.23 5.86
C LEU A 281 3.50 -23.37 4.44
N LYS A 282 2.20 -23.11 4.24
CA LYS A 282 1.59 -23.09 2.91
C LYS A 282 2.13 -21.94 2.05
N ALA A 283 2.25 -20.74 2.62
CA ALA A 283 2.84 -19.58 1.93
C ALA A 283 4.30 -19.83 1.54
N ARG A 284 5.10 -20.40 2.44
CA ARG A 284 6.50 -20.82 2.16
C ARG A 284 6.56 -21.81 1.00
N ARG A 285 5.67 -22.80 0.96
CA ARG A 285 5.62 -23.78 -0.13
C ARG A 285 5.31 -23.11 -1.48
N LEU A 286 4.34 -22.20 -1.53
CA LEU A 286 3.99 -21.44 -2.74
C LEU A 286 5.16 -20.57 -3.22
N TRP A 287 5.79 -19.84 -2.30
CA TRP A 287 6.97 -19.02 -2.58
C TRP A 287 8.12 -19.87 -3.15
N ARG A 288 8.44 -21.02 -2.52
CA ARG A 288 9.52 -21.91 -2.98
C ARG A 288 9.25 -22.42 -4.40
N MET A 289 8.05 -22.93 -4.66
CA MET A 289 7.69 -23.43 -6.00
C MET A 289 7.87 -22.37 -7.09
N ARG A 290 7.65 -21.09 -6.77
CA ARG A 290 7.87 -19.99 -7.71
C ARG A 290 9.32 -19.60 -7.89
N MET A 291 10.09 -19.59 -6.81
CA MET A 291 11.54 -19.40 -6.90
C MET A 291 12.16 -20.47 -7.82
N ASP A 292 11.75 -21.73 -7.66
CA ASP A 292 12.27 -22.83 -8.47
C ASP A 292 11.89 -22.66 -9.95
N ARG A 293 10.61 -22.39 -10.26
CA ARG A 293 10.17 -22.12 -11.64
C ARG A 293 10.89 -20.95 -12.31
N ARG A 294 11.16 -19.87 -11.55
CA ARG A 294 11.85 -18.69 -12.07
C ARG A 294 13.35 -18.93 -12.29
N THR A 295 13.97 -19.76 -11.46
CA THR A 295 15.38 -20.15 -11.64
C THR A 295 15.57 -20.92 -12.94
N VAL A 296 14.58 -21.75 -13.33
CA VAL A 296 14.60 -22.50 -14.59
C VAL A 296 14.39 -21.62 -15.83
N SER A 297 13.76 -20.44 -15.69
CA SER A 297 13.41 -19.57 -16.83
C SER A 297 14.41 -18.44 -17.12
N CYS A 298 15.61 -18.45 -16.52
CA CYS A 298 16.54 -17.30 -16.46
C CYS A 298 17.73 -17.36 -17.44
#